data_AF-A0A2N8DM04-F1
#
_entry.id   AF-A0A2N8DM04-F1
#
_cell.length_a   1.000
_cell.length_b   1.000
_cell.length_c   1.000
_cell.angle_alpha   90.00
_cell.angle_beta   90.00
_cell.angle_gamma   90.00
#
_symmetry.space_group_name_H-M   'P 1'
#
loop_
_entity.id
_entity.type
_entity.pdbx_description
1 polymer ?
#
loop_
_entity_poly.entity_id
_entity_poly.type
_entity_poly.pdbx_seq_one_letter_code
_entity_poly.pdbx_strand_id
1 'polypeptide(L)'
;MDRAAYDSNIAAVDDGPVSSPFRIRNARVIVTSPGRNFVTLKIETDQGVYGIGDATLNGREMAVVAYLQDHVVPVLIGRDARR
;
A
#
# COMPACT_ATOMS: atom_id res chain seq x y z
N MET A 1 -28.95 2.59 -3.61
CA MET A 1 -27.57 2.35 -3.14
C MET A 1 -27.12 3.70 -2.62
N ASP A 2 -27.37 3.90 -1.33
CA ASP A 2 -27.57 5.25 -0.81
C ASP A 2 -26.25 5.85 -0.34
N ARG A 3 -26.11 7.15 -0.59
CA ARG A 3 -24.92 7.96 -0.30
C ARG A 3 -24.43 7.83 1.15
N ALA A 4 -25.35 7.55 2.07
CA ALA A 4 -25.06 7.26 3.47
C ALA A 4 -24.16 6.03 3.71
N ALA A 5 -24.21 5.01 2.83
CA ALA A 5 -23.36 3.82 2.94
C ALA A 5 -21.94 4.03 2.35
N TYR A 6 -21.78 5.02 1.46
CA TYR A 6 -20.48 5.47 0.98
C TYR A 6 -19.81 6.37 2.02
N ASP A 7 -20.59 7.28 2.62
CA ASP A 7 -20.12 8.22 3.64
C ASP A 7 -19.75 7.52 4.97
N SER A 8 -20.40 6.40 5.31
CA SER A 8 -20.03 5.59 6.49
C SER A 8 -18.66 4.92 6.40
N ASN A 9 -18.10 4.76 5.19
CA ASN A 9 -16.73 4.25 5.00
C ASN A 9 -15.67 5.37 4.91
N ILE A 10 -16.10 6.65 4.82
CA ILE A 10 -15.24 7.84 4.88
C ILE A 10 -15.21 8.47 6.29
N ALA A 11 -16.22 8.20 7.12
CA ALA A 11 -16.34 8.71 8.49
C ALA A 11 -15.33 8.12 9.51
N ALA A 12 -14.34 7.36 9.07
CA ALA A 12 -13.23 6.88 9.90
C ALA A 12 -11.87 7.52 9.52
N VAL A 13 -11.89 8.74 8.95
CA VAL A 13 -10.73 9.64 8.99
C VAL A 13 -10.82 10.46 10.29
N ASP A 14 -10.76 9.76 11.42
CA ASP A 14 -10.58 10.34 12.74
C ASP A 14 -9.11 10.12 13.12
N ASP A 15 -8.25 11.12 12.90
CA ASP A 15 -6.94 11.18 13.57
C ASP A 15 -7.10 11.98 14.89
N GLY A 16 -8.08 11.59 15.72
CA GLY A 16 -8.03 11.74 17.17
C GLY A 16 -6.91 10.85 17.77
N PRO A 17 -6.60 10.95 19.08
CA PRO A 17 -5.33 10.49 19.66
C PRO A 17 -5.26 8.96 19.86
N VAL A 18 -5.43 8.19 18.80
CA VAL A 18 -5.10 6.76 18.76
C VAL A 18 -3.86 6.59 17.91
N SER A 19 -2.70 6.79 18.55
CA SER A 19 -1.39 6.48 17.98
C SER A 19 -1.32 4.99 17.69
N SER A 20 -1.71 4.56 16.47
CA SER A 20 -1.31 3.25 15.97
C SER A 20 0.21 3.33 15.76
N PRO A 21 1.02 2.55 16.49
CA PRO A 21 2.47 2.69 16.43
C PRO A 21 3.08 2.17 15.11
N PHE A 22 2.31 1.95 14.05
CA PHE A 22 2.83 1.50 12.75
C PHE A 22 1.99 2.05 11.60
N ARG A 23 1.91 3.37 11.47
CA ARG A 23 1.19 3.99 10.35
C ARG A 23 2.02 3.87 9.08
N ILE A 24 1.44 3.36 7.99
CA ILE A 24 2.09 3.32 6.68
C ILE A 24 2.27 4.75 6.17
N ARG A 25 3.51 5.20 6.07
CA ARG A 25 3.86 6.54 5.59
C ARG A 25 4.17 6.53 4.10
N ASN A 26 4.73 5.44 3.58
CA ASN A 26 5.14 5.34 2.19
C ASN A 26 5.03 3.90 1.71
N ALA A 27 4.74 3.71 0.43
CA ALA A 27 4.81 2.43 -0.23
C ALA A 27 5.28 2.64 -1.67
N ARG A 28 6.28 1.86 -2.10
CA ARG A 28 6.92 2.01 -3.41
C ARG A 28 7.05 0.67 -4.11
N VAL A 29 6.77 0.67 -5.41
CA VAL A 29 6.96 -0.49 -6.28
C VAL A 29 8.31 -0.33 -6.98
N ILE A 30 9.17 -1.34 -6.83
CA ILE A 30 10.51 -1.39 -7.39
C ILE A 30 10.53 -2.50 -8.43
N VAL A 31 10.93 -2.17 -9.65
CA VAL A 31 11.11 -3.13 -10.73
C VAL A 31 12.60 -3.27 -11.02
N THR A 32 13.08 -4.50 -11.15
CA THR A 32 14.48 -4.77 -11.48
C THR A 32 14.59 -6.02 -12.36
N SER A 33 15.70 -6.17 -13.10
CA SER A 33 15.91 -7.30 -14.01
C SER A 33 17.33 -7.90 -13.99
N PRO A 34 17.83 -8.43 -12.86
CA PRO A 34 19.05 -9.24 -12.81
C PRO A 34 18.81 -10.64 -13.39
N GLY A 35 18.71 -10.75 -14.72
CA GLY A 35 18.51 -12.02 -15.46
C GLY A 35 17.05 -12.39 -15.73
N ARG A 36 16.12 -11.99 -14.86
CA ARG A 36 14.66 -11.99 -15.11
C ARG A 36 14.02 -10.81 -14.40
N ASN A 37 12.82 -10.43 -14.82
CA ASN A 37 12.06 -9.37 -14.15
C ASN A 37 11.66 -9.79 -12.73
N PHE A 38 11.78 -8.84 -11.80
CA PHE A 38 11.25 -8.89 -10.46
C PHE A 38 10.50 -7.60 -10.16
N VAL A 39 9.40 -7.74 -9.43
CA VAL A 39 8.61 -6.61 -8.90
C VAL A 39 8.56 -6.76 -7.39
N THR A 40 9.03 -5.76 -6.67
CA THR A 40 9.02 -5.74 -5.20
C THR A 40 8.21 -4.55 -4.71
N LEU A 41 7.25 -4.80 -3.82
CA LEU A 41 6.58 -3.76 -3.04
C LEU A 41 7.36 -3.55 -1.74
N LYS A 42 7.77 -2.31 -1.48
CA LYS A 42 8.35 -1.91 -0.20
C LYS A 42 7.41 -0.95 0.52
N ILE A 43 7.08 -1.27 1.77
CA ILE A 43 6.19 -0.46 2.64
C ILE A 43 7.03 0.08 3.79
N GLU A 44 6.93 1.38 4.07
CA GLU A 44 7.65 2.08 5.13
C GLU A 44 6.64 2.69 6.11
N THR A 45 6.88 2.49 7.41
CA THR A 45 6.06 3.03 8.50
C THR A 45 6.67 4.29 9.10
N ASP A 46 5.86 5.04 9.86
CA ASP A 46 6.31 6.23 10.60
C ASP A 46 7.30 5.94 11.74
N GLN A 47 7.41 4.69 12.19
CA GLN A 47 8.43 4.26 13.16
C GLN A 47 9.76 3.84 12.50
N GLY A 48 9.92 4.03 11.19
CA GLY A 48 11.14 3.65 10.47
C GLY A 48 11.27 2.14 10.19
N VAL A 49 10.29 1.33 10.60
CA VAL A 49 10.20 -0.08 10.20
C VAL A 49 9.68 -0.16 8.76
N TYR A 50 10.27 -1.05 7.96
CA TYR A 50 9.82 -1.32 6.61
C TYR A 50 9.74 -2.82 6.34
N GLY A 51 8.84 -3.19 5.43
CA GLY A 51 8.69 -4.55 4.91
C GLY A 51 8.88 -4.57 3.40
N ILE A 52 9.28 -5.73 2.87
CA ILE A 52 9.35 -6.00 1.43
C ILE A 52 8.47 -7.21 1.09
N GLY A 53 7.80 -7.16 -0.05
CA GLY A 53 6.99 -8.24 -0.58
C GLY A 53 7.25 -8.45 -2.07
N ASP A 54 7.32 -9.71 -2.49
CA ASP A 54 7.40 -10.06 -3.91
C ASP A 54 6.03 -9.92 -4.57
N ALA A 55 6.01 -9.27 -5.73
CA ALA A 55 4.82 -9.03 -6.54
C ALA A 55 5.06 -9.44 -8.00
N THR A 56 6.05 -10.30 -8.25
CA THR A 56 6.43 -10.70 -9.61
C THR A 56 5.35 -11.57 -10.26
N LEU A 57 4.77 -11.09 -11.36
CA LEU A 57 3.87 -11.86 -12.23
C LEU A 57 4.50 -12.04 -13.60
N ASN A 58 5.04 -13.22 -13.86
CA ASN A 58 5.84 -13.49 -15.06
C ASN A 58 5.07 -13.22 -16.35
N GLY A 59 5.68 -12.41 -17.24
CA GLY A 59 5.12 -12.04 -18.54
C GLY A 59 3.99 -10.99 -18.47
N ARG A 60 3.66 -10.50 -17.27
CA ARG A 60 2.62 -9.47 -17.02
C ARG A 60 3.03 -8.54 -15.86
N GLU A 61 4.33 -8.32 -15.69
CA GLU A 61 4.90 -7.60 -14.56
C GLU A 61 4.35 -6.17 -14.49
N MET A 62 4.26 -5.50 -15.64
CA MET A 62 3.75 -4.13 -15.72
C MET A 62 2.27 -4.01 -15.35
N ALA A 63 1.47 -5.07 -15.51
CA ALA A 63 0.09 -5.06 -15.06
C ALA A 63 0.00 -5.00 -13.53
N VAL A 64 0.89 -5.72 -12.83
CA VAL A 64 0.96 -5.66 -11.36
C VAL A 64 1.54 -4.34 -10.89
N VAL A 65 2.52 -3.79 -11.60
CA VAL A 65 3.08 -2.46 -11.29
C VAL A 65 1.98 -1.40 -11.33
N ALA A 66 1.20 -1.32 -12.42
CA ALA A 66 0.10 -0.37 -12.54
C ALA A 66 -0.96 -0.61 -11.45
N TYR A 67 -1.35 -1.86 -11.22
CA TYR A 67 -2.32 -2.19 -10.17
C TYR A 67 -1.86 -1.73 -8.77
N LEU A 68 -0.59 -1.97 -8.44
CA LEU A 68 -0.04 -1.56 -7.15
C LEU A 68 0.10 -0.04 -7.04
N GLN A 69 0.71 0.62 -8.03
CA GLN A 69 0.99 2.06 -7.99
C GLN A 69 -0.29 2.91 -8.08
N ASP A 70 -1.20 2.57 -8.98
CA ASP A 70 -2.33 3.43 -9.33
C ASP A 70 -3.56 3.19 -8.45
N HIS A 71 -3.64 2.04 -7.79
CA HIS A 71 -4.83 1.64 -7.04
C HIS A 71 -4.56 1.21 -5.60
N VAL A 72 -3.57 0.35 -5.36
CA VAL A 72 -3.36 -0.22 -4.02
C VAL A 72 -2.57 0.72 -3.11
N VAL A 73 -1.45 1.27 -3.58
CA VAL A 73 -0.59 2.16 -2.78
C VAL A 73 -1.38 3.36 -2.23
N PRO A 74 -2.20 4.09 -3.03
CA PRO A 74 -2.96 5.24 -2.52
C PRO A 74 -3.87 4.92 -1.34
N VAL A 75 -4.47 3.73 -1.31
CA VAL A 75 -5.38 3.33 -0.23
C VAL A 75 -4.66 2.74 1.00
N LEU A 76 -3.38 2.37 0.87
CA LEU A 76 -2.55 1.88 1.97
C LEU A 76 -1.97 3.01 2.82
N ILE A 77 -1.71 4.18 2.23
CA ILE A 77 -1.13 5.30 2.96
C ILE A 77 -2.05 5.71 4.12
N GLY A 78 -1.47 5.80 5.30
CA GLY A 78 -2.17 6.16 6.52
C GLY A 78 -2.82 5.02 7.29
N ARG A 79 -2.82 3.78 6.76
CA ARG A 79 -3.35 2.60 7.49
C ARG A 79 -2.36 2.07 8.53
N ASP A 80 -2.87 1.34 9.53
CA ASP A 80 -2.04 0.55 10.47
C ASP A 80 -1.50 -0.69 9.75
N ALA A 81 -0.17 -0.86 9.74
CA ALA A 81 0.52 -1.94 9.04
C ALA A 81 0.32 -3.34 9.67
N ARG A 82 -0.29 -3.44 10.86
CA ARG A 82 -0.53 -4.72 11.55
C ARG A 82 -1.89 -5.34 11.25
N ARG A 83 -2.72 -4.67 10.45
CA ARG A 83 -4.08 -5.07 10.10
C ARG A 83 -4.18 -5.45 8.63
#